data_AF-A0A537JWX7-F1
#
_entry.id   AF-A0A537JWX7-F1
#
_cell.length_a   1.000
_cell.length_b   1.000
_cell.length_c   1.000
_cell.angle_alpha   90.00
_cell.angle_beta   90.00
_cell.angle_gamma   90.00
#
_symmetry.space_group_name_H-M   'P 1'
#
loop_
_entity.id
_entity.type
_entity.pdbx_description
1 polymer ?
#
loop_
_entity_poly.entity_id
_entity_poly.type
_entity_poly.pdbx_seq_one_letter_code
_entity_poly.pdbx_strand_id
1 'polypeptide(L)'
;MRRVSRVEDAVDRLLEAAPLAVDLVPVPEAHGRVAAEDVHAPAAVPHFARPAMDGYLCHDADVRDASPGRPAVLPITGAARMGERPGHGPARGEAWVITTGAAMPARGDRVLPLEAVRRTGDRIRVEWPPGKSHIAAPGELIREGALLVTGGSVVSPAAAGALAAAGVGMLRVHRRPRVALVATGDELVDAMEGAATLPPGRVFNSNAVTLAGLVRGIGCEVEYHGIVRDAPDGMRSAFASLRERYDVVLSTGGVSVGRHDAVHRTWLDLGAQRIVGRVDLKPGGPFFAGRLGHLWVVGLSGSPVACLAAFHLMARPLLMRLTGRRHAVRPLVDVALAAGFPRATDRTRALWARVGPSGPAGPAAELLVGGSAGDLASLLGAGALVLIPAGTPPLPAGSRVTALMLDAEEDRNRLTIAVPRLGPLVIGIVGESGGGKTTVIVDLIRRLAEDGIRAAAVKHAAHGFALDTAGSDSARMAGAGAAVVVVGGPAETFLRIAAPADHPDRLVLLAGAAAEQMGEAPLAVVFIEGFLHPTRPVIQVGPQKPGSPAGEVLATLPALTGGSGAALEAALRGVVEAISLRVRGLPAAQQTHEARRRRPAAAQQSTAAARPPDD
;
A
#
# COMPACT_ATOMS: atom_id res chain seq x y z
N MET A 1 24.62 -21.82 17.76
CA MET A 1 23.82 -20.58 17.73
C MET A 1 22.82 -20.69 16.57
N ARG A 2 21.51 -20.86 16.83
CA ARG A 2 20.53 -21.07 15.74
C ARG A 2 20.36 -19.77 14.94
N ARG A 3 20.57 -19.82 13.63
CA ARG A 3 20.50 -18.67 12.71
C ARG A 3 19.05 -18.18 12.63
N VAL A 4 18.78 -16.99 13.17
CA VAL A 4 17.49 -16.30 13.02
C VAL A 4 17.39 -15.81 11.58
N SER A 5 16.30 -16.11 10.88
CA SER A 5 16.12 -15.73 9.47
C SER A 5 15.49 -14.33 9.38
N ARG A 6 15.82 -13.55 8.35
CA ARG A 6 15.10 -12.30 8.08
C ARG A 6 13.66 -12.62 7.64
N VAL A 7 12.76 -11.64 7.76
CA VAL A 7 11.35 -11.82 7.40
C VAL A 7 11.21 -12.14 5.91
N GLU A 8 11.95 -11.44 5.07
CA GLU A 8 11.97 -11.62 3.62
C GLU A 8 12.44 -13.03 3.24
N ASP A 9 13.54 -13.51 3.85
CA ASP A 9 14.06 -14.86 3.60
C ASP A 9 13.06 -15.96 4.05
N ALA A 10 12.30 -15.70 5.12
CA ALA A 10 11.25 -16.60 5.58
C ALA A 10 10.07 -16.63 4.59
N VAL A 11 9.65 -15.49 4.07
CA VAL A 11 8.59 -15.39 3.06
C VAL A 11 9.02 -16.08 1.76
N ASP A 12 10.23 -15.83 1.28
CA ASP A 12 10.74 -16.44 0.05
C ASP A 12 10.67 -17.98 0.12
N ARG A 13 11.09 -18.57 1.25
CA ARG A 13 10.99 -20.04 1.48
C ARG A 13 9.56 -20.55 1.54
N LEU A 14 8.63 -19.78 2.13
CA LEU A 14 7.22 -20.17 2.18
C LEU A 14 6.58 -20.10 0.80
N LEU A 15 7.03 -19.16 -0.04
CA LEU A 15 6.57 -19.01 -1.42
C LEU A 15 7.15 -20.04 -2.38
N GLU A 16 8.12 -20.87 -1.98
CA GLU A 16 8.52 -22.07 -2.74
C GLU A 16 7.44 -23.16 -2.73
N ALA A 17 6.38 -23.01 -1.93
CA ALA A 17 5.22 -23.89 -1.97
C ALA A 17 4.58 -23.92 -3.38
N ALA A 18 4.14 -25.10 -3.79
CA ALA A 18 3.36 -25.28 -5.01
C ALA A 18 1.86 -25.08 -4.72
N PRO A 19 1.09 -24.53 -5.67
CA PRO A 19 -0.37 -24.56 -5.62
C PRO A 19 -0.92 -25.98 -5.40
N LEU A 20 -2.11 -26.08 -4.81
CA LEU A 20 -2.81 -27.35 -4.73
C LEU A 20 -3.30 -27.83 -6.10
N ALA A 21 -3.68 -29.11 -6.15
CA ALA A 21 -4.21 -29.77 -7.33
C ALA A 21 -5.37 -29.01 -7.98
N VAL A 22 -5.60 -29.27 -9.26
CA VAL A 22 -6.60 -28.61 -10.09
C VAL A 22 -7.83 -29.51 -10.23
N ASP A 23 -9.00 -28.94 -9.99
CA ASP A 23 -10.30 -29.55 -10.24
C ASP A 23 -10.89 -29.00 -11.54
N LEU A 24 -11.71 -29.80 -12.23
CA LEU A 24 -12.58 -29.33 -13.32
C LEU A 24 -13.98 -29.13 -12.76
N VAL A 25 -14.49 -27.90 -12.80
CA VAL A 25 -15.80 -27.55 -12.23
C VAL A 25 -16.70 -26.88 -13.28
N PRO A 26 -18.04 -26.98 -13.16
CA PRO A 26 -18.95 -26.16 -13.94
C PRO A 26 -18.71 -24.67 -13.71
N VAL A 27 -18.83 -23.84 -14.75
CA VAL A 27 -18.64 -22.38 -14.64
C VAL A 27 -19.49 -21.72 -13.54
N PRO A 28 -20.76 -22.12 -13.29
CA PRO A 28 -21.53 -21.58 -12.18
C PRO A 28 -20.90 -21.81 -10.79
N GLU A 29 -20.14 -22.90 -10.63
CA GLU A 29 -19.44 -23.25 -9.38
C GLU A 29 -18.02 -22.68 -9.32
N ALA A 30 -17.54 -22.09 -10.41
CA ALA A 30 -16.21 -21.50 -10.49
C ALA A 30 -16.10 -20.16 -9.76
N HIS A 31 -17.22 -19.48 -9.47
CA HIS A 31 -17.19 -18.18 -8.80
C HIS A 31 -16.44 -18.26 -7.45
N GLY A 32 -15.50 -17.33 -7.23
CA GLY A 32 -14.68 -17.30 -6.03
C GLY A 32 -13.63 -18.42 -5.95
N ARG A 33 -13.47 -19.23 -7.00
CA ARG A 33 -12.35 -20.15 -7.18
C ARG A 33 -11.22 -19.45 -7.96
N VAL A 34 -10.02 -20.02 -7.90
CA VAL A 34 -8.86 -19.49 -8.62
C VAL A 34 -8.65 -20.29 -9.90
N ALA A 35 -8.66 -19.63 -11.06
CA ALA A 35 -8.44 -20.29 -12.34
C ALA A 35 -7.02 -20.85 -12.41
N ALA A 36 -6.85 -22.05 -12.96
CA ALA A 36 -5.54 -22.71 -13.05
C ALA A 36 -4.71 -22.23 -14.25
N GLU A 37 -5.37 -21.67 -15.27
CA GLU A 37 -4.76 -21.28 -16.54
C GLU A 37 -5.52 -20.09 -17.14
N ASP A 38 -4.90 -19.44 -18.13
CA ASP A 38 -5.56 -18.42 -18.94
C ASP A 38 -6.67 -19.06 -19.77
N VAL A 39 -7.83 -18.41 -19.80
CA VAL A 39 -8.99 -18.87 -20.58
C VAL A 39 -9.33 -17.83 -21.62
N HIS A 40 -9.33 -18.27 -22.87
CA HIS A 40 -9.66 -17.44 -24.01
C HIS A 40 -11.03 -17.80 -24.59
N ALA A 41 -11.70 -16.82 -25.17
CA ALA A 41 -12.97 -17.05 -25.87
C ALA A 41 -12.73 -17.96 -27.08
N PRO A 42 -13.37 -19.16 -27.15
CA PRO A 42 -13.16 -20.08 -28.26
C PRO A 42 -13.82 -19.61 -29.56
N ALA A 43 -14.77 -18.69 -29.48
CA ALA A 43 -15.47 -18.11 -30.62
C ALA A 43 -15.88 -16.67 -30.30
N ALA A 44 -16.16 -15.92 -31.36
CA ALA A 44 -16.77 -14.60 -31.26
C ALA A 44 -18.18 -14.68 -30.62
N VAL A 45 -18.54 -13.68 -29.81
CA VAL A 45 -19.87 -13.54 -29.21
C VAL A 45 -20.48 -12.19 -29.60
N PRO A 46 -21.64 -12.18 -30.28
CA PRO A 46 -22.20 -13.31 -31.03
C PRO A 46 -21.25 -13.75 -32.15
N HIS A 47 -21.36 -14.99 -32.61
CA HIS A 47 -20.54 -15.56 -33.70
C HIS A 47 -21.05 -15.18 -35.11
N PHE A 48 -22.10 -14.35 -35.17
CA PHE A 48 -22.75 -13.89 -36.40
C PHE A 48 -22.95 -12.37 -36.37
N ALA A 49 -23.09 -11.77 -37.55
CA ALA A 49 -23.44 -10.37 -37.68
C ALA A 49 -24.91 -10.16 -37.27
N ARG A 50 -25.19 -9.03 -36.61
CA ARG A 50 -26.54 -8.71 -36.10
C ARG A 50 -26.92 -7.26 -36.42
N PRO A 51 -28.22 -6.95 -36.52
CA PRO A 51 -28.68 -5.58 -36.56
C PRO A 51 -28.42 -4.91 -35.20
N ALA A 52 -27.93 -3.68 -35.24
CA ALA A 52 -27.68 -2.87 -34.04
C ALA A 52 -28.97 -2.31 -33.43
N MET A 53 -30.08 -2.35 -34.17
CA MET A 53 -31.38 -1.85 -33.77
C MET A 53 -32.51 -2.49 -34.59
N ASP A 54 -33.75 -2.31 -34.16
CA ASP A 54 -34.92 -2.74 -34.90
C ASP A 54 -35.09 -1.91 -36.17
N GLY A 55 -35.51 -2.55 -37.27
CA GLY A 55 -35.57 -1.86 -38.54
C GLY A 55 -35.99 -2.72 -39.72
N TYR A 56 -35.56 -2.26 -40.90
CA TYR A 56 -35.79 -2.94 -42.16
C TYR A 56 -34.45 -3.25 -42.83
N LEU A 57 -34.16 -4.53 -43.02
CA LEU A 57 -33.02 -5.00 -43.79
C LEU A 57 -33.31 -4.83 -45.28
N CYS A 58 -32.40 -4.19 -46.01
CA CYS A 58 -32.43 -4.06 -47.46
C CYS A 58 -31.00 -4.10 -48.03
N HIS A 59 -30.86 -3.90 -49.33
CA HIS A 59 -29.56 -3.63 -49.93
C HIS A 59 -29.30 -2.12 -50.00
N ASP A 60 -28.09 -1.69 -49.64
CA ASP A 60 -27.63 -0.31 -49.67
C ASP A 60 -27.86 0.34 -51.05
N ALA A 61 -27.55 -0.39 -52.12
CA ALA A 61 -27.70 0.14 -53.48
C ALA A 61 -29.16 0.46 -53.86
N ASP A 62 -30.15 -0.09 -53.14
CA ASP A 62 -31.57 0.18 -53.40
C ASP A 62 -32.03 1.49 -52.74
N VAL A 63 -31.25 2.04 -51.79
CA VAL A 63 -31.66 3.17 -50.95
C VAL A 63 -30.65 4.31 -50.86
N ARG A 64 -29.36 4.09 -51.18
CA ARG A 64 -28.29 5.09 -51.00
C ARG A 64 -28.53 6.40 -51.75
N ASP A 65 -29.19 6.32 -52.91
CA ASP A 65 -29.45 7.45 -53.81
C ASP A 65 -30.85 8.05 -53.61
N ALA A 66 -31.55 7.64 -52.54
CA ALA A 66 -32.87 8.14 -52.17
C ALA A 66 -32.78 9.56 -51.60
N SER A 67 -33.76 10.38 -51.95
CA SER A 67 -33.91 11.76 -51.49
C SER A 67 -35.39 12.12 -51.35
N PRO A 68 -35.76 13.25 -50.73
CA PRO A 68 -37.16 13.67 -50.64
C PRO A 68 -37.86 13.82 -52.00
N GLY A 69 -37.10 14.26 -53.02
CA GLY A 69 -37.59 14.38 -54.39
C GLY A 69 -37.59 13.06 -55.18
N ARG A 70 -36.82 12.06 -54.74
CA ARG A 70 -36.75 10.72 -55.36
C ARG A 70 -36.63 9.65 -54.26
N PRO A 71 -37.72 9.37 -53.53
CA PRO A 71 -37.72 8.41 -52.43
C PRO A 71 -37.60 6.98 -52.95
N ALA A 72 -36.90 6.13 -52.21
CA ALA A 72 -36.94 4.68 -52.45
C ALA A 72 -38.19 4.09 -51.80
N VAL A 73 -38.90 3.21 -52.51
CA VAL A 73 -40.07 2.50 -52.01
C VAL A 73 -39.84 1.01 -52.17
N LEU A 74 -39.78 0.27 -51.06
CA LEU A 74 -39.48 -1.16 -51.05
C LEU A 74 -40.67 -1.93 -50.42
N PRO A 75 -41.21 -2.99 -51.07
CA PRO A 75 -42.13 -3.91 -50.42
C PRO A 75 -41.43 -4.72 -49.33
N ILE A 76 -42.18 -5.00 -48.27
CA ILE A 76 -41.80 -5.83 -47.14
C ILE A 76 -42.18 -7.27 -47.49
N THR A 77 -41.19 -8.09 -47.84
CA THR A 77 -41.43 -9.45 -48.38
C THR A 77 -41.10 -10.57 -47.39
N GLY A 78 -40.59 -10.22 -46.20
CA GLY A 78 -40.24 -11.20 -45.19
C GLY A 78 -39.83 -10.56 -43.86
N ALA A 79 -39.38 -11.41 -42.94
CA ALA A 79 -38.89 -11.00 -41.64
C ALA A 79 -37.76 -11.92 -41.16
N ALA A 80 -36.87 -11.39 -40.31
CA ALA A 80 -35.86 -12.15 -39.58
C ALA A 80 -35.96 -11.79 -38.09
N ARG A 81 -36.16 -12.79 -37.24
CA ARG A 81 -36.36 -12.61 -35.79
C ARG A 81 -35.24 -13.25 -34.98
N MET A 82 -35.09 -12.77 -33.74
CA MET A 82 -34.15 -13.35 -32.79
C MET A 82 -34.48 -14.83 -32.52
N GLY A 83 -33.45 -15.67 -32.50
CA GLY A 83 -33.57 -17.11 -32.25
C GLY A 83 -33.89 -17.96 -33.48
N GLU A 84 -34.22 -17.35 -34.62
CA GLU A 84 -34.45 -18.06 -35.88
C GLU A 84 -33.15 -18.29 -36.64
N ARG A 85 -33.11 -19.34 -37.47
CA ARG A 85 -31.99 -19.57 -38.39
C ARG A 85 -31.97 -18.47 -39.46
N PRO A 86 -30.77 -17.98 -39.87
CA PRO A 86 -30.69 -16.99 -40.93
C PRO A 86 -31.37 -17.47 -42.21
N GLY A 87 -32.34 -16.70 -42.71
CA GLY A 87 -32.98 -16.96 -43.99
C GLY A 87 -32.15 -16.43 -45.17
N HIS A 88 -32.76 -16.43 -46.35
CA HIS A 88 -32.12 -15.93 -47.58
C HIS A 88 -31.95 -14.41 -47.57
N GLY A 89 -32.87 -13.67 -46.93
CA GLY A 89 -32.91 -12.21 -46.91
C GLY A 89 -33.67 -11.61 -48.10
N PRO A 90 -33.84 -10.28 -48.13
CA PRO A 90 -34.56 -9.58 -49.20
C PRO A 90 -33.85 -9.71 -50.56
N ALA A 91 -34.62 -9.83 -51.64
CA ALA A 91 -34.09 -9.63 -52.99
C ALA A 91 -33.78 -8.13 -53.24
N ARG A 92 -33.14 -7.83 -54.37
CA ARG A 92 -32.95 -6.43 -54.82
C ARG A 92 -34.32 -5.76 -54.97
N GLY A 93 -34.45 -4.56 -54.44
CA GLY A 93 -35.69 -3.80 -54.45
C GLY A 93 -36.69 -4.22 -53.38
N GLU A 94 -36.35 -5.12 -52.46
CA GLU A 94 -37.22 -5.55 -51.35
C GLU A 94 -36.62 -5.19 -49.99
N ALA A 95 -37.46 -5.26 -48.94
CA ALA A 95 -37.03 -5.12 -47.56
C ALA A 95 -37.60 -6.24 -46.67
N TRP A 96 -36.88 -6.62 -45.63
CA TRP A 96 -37.37 -7.53 -44.58
C TRP A 96 -37.43 -6.80 -43.24
N VAL A 97 -38.47 -7.08 -42.44
CA VAL A 97 -38.49 -6.63 -41.03
C VAL A 97 -37.42 -7.38 -40.26
N ILE A 98 -36.54 -6.68 -39.55
CA ILE A 98 -35.50 -7.31 -38.75
C ILE A 98 -35.47 -6.70 -37.34
N THR A 99 -35.38 -7.57 -36.33
CA THR A 99 -35.31 -7.15 -34.92
C THR A 99 -33.88 -7.24 -34.38
N THR A 100 -33.56 -6.39 -33.41
CA THR A 100 -32.29 -6.37 -32.68
C THR A 100 -31.96 -7.76 -32.16
N GLY A 101 -30.72 -8.22 -32.42
CA GLY A 101 -30.27 -9.54 -32.00
C GLY A 101 -30.66 -10.70 -32.92
N ALA A 102 -31.42 -10.48 -34.00
CA ALA A 102 -31.57 -11.46 -35.07
C ALA A 102 -30.23 -11.70 -35.78
N ALA A 103 -30.04 -12.91 -36.32
CA ALA A 103 -28.90 -13.16 -37.18
C ALA A 103 -29.14 -12.54 -38.57
N MET A 104 -28.13 -11.86 -39.11
CA MET A 104 -28.22 -11.31 -40.47
C MET A 104 -28.46 -12.44 -41.49
N PRO A 105 -29.50 -12.33 -42.35
CA PRO A 105 -29.71 -13.23 -43.48
C PRO A 105 -28.55 -13.22 -44.49
N ALA A 106 -28.58 -14.17 -45.43
CA ALA A 106 -27.54 -14.27 -46.47
C ALA A 106 -27.48 -13.08 -47.44
N ARG A 107 -28.57 -12.29 -47.54
CA ARG A 107 -28.69 -11.10 -48.39
C ARG A 107 -29.11 -9.89 -47.57
N GLY A 108 -28.70 -8.72 -48.03
CA GLY A 108 -28.90 -7.44 -47.38
C GLY A 108 -27.66 -7.01 -46.59
N ASP A 109 -27.31 -5.74 -46.72
CA ASP A 109 -26.08 -5.14 -46.19
C ASP A 109 -26.35 -3.81 -45.47
N ARG A 110 -27.64 -3.45 -45.29
CA ARG A 110 -28.06 -2.26 -44.56
C ARG A 110 -29.36 -2.48 -43.78
N VAL A 111 -29.36 -2.05 -42.54
CA VAL A 111 -30.54 -1.95 -41.68
C VAL A 111 -30.97 -0.48 -41.60
N LEU A 112 -32.19 -0.21 -42.02
CA LEU A 112 -32.82 1.10 -41.88
C LEU A 112 -33.58 1.14 -40.55
N PRO A 113 -33.24 2.04 -39.61
CA PRO A 113 -33.96 2.19 -38.36
C PRO A 113 -35.44 2.50 -38.59
N LEU A 114 -36.32 2.04 -37.68
CA LEU A 114 -37.77 2.26 -37.80
C LEU A 114 -38.12 3.76 -37.93
N GLU A 115 -37.40 4.62 -37.21
CA GLU A 115 -37.56 6.07 -37.21
C GLU A 115 -37.11 6.75 -38.51
N ALA A 116 -36.27 6.09 -39.32
CA ALA A 116 -35.72 6.65 -40.55
C ALA A 116 -36.60 6.38 -41.78
N VAL A 117 -37.69 5.63 -41.63
CA VAL A 117 -38.55 5.22 -42.74
C VAL A 117 -40.03 5.48 -42.43
N ARG A 118 -40.82 5.78 -43.47
CA ARG A 118 -42.28 5.80 -43.35
C ARG A 118 -42.84 4.48 -43.86
N ARG A 119 -43.57 3.74 -43.01
CA ARG A 119 -44.26 2.52 -43.42
C ARG A 119 -45.70 2.81 -43.82
N THR A 120 -46.14 2.23 -44.94
CA THR A 120 -47.54 2.26 -45.37
C THR A 120 -47.91 0.85 -45.84
N GLY A 121 -48.72 0.14 -45.04
CA GLY A 121 -49.07 -1.25 -45.30
C GLY A 121 -47.86 -2.18 -45.33
N ASP A 122 -47.66 -2.82 -46.48
CA ASP A 122 -46.58 -3.75 -46.79
C ASP A 122 -45.40 -3.06 -47.49
N ARG A 123 -45.28 -1.73 -47.47
CA ARG A 123 -44.16 -1.00 -48.08
C ARG A 123 -43.51 -0.03 -47.10
N ILE A 124 -42.21 0.17 -47.28
CA ILE A 124 -41.45 1.25 -46.65
C ILE A 124 -41.08 2.30 -47.69
N ARG A 125 -41.07 3.56 -47.26
CA ARG A 125 -40.61 4.71 -48.02
C ARG A 125 -39.42 5.35 -47.30
N VAL A 126 -38.32 5.50 -48.03
CA VAL A 126 -37.05 6.05 -47.53
C VAL A 126 -36.76 7.35 -48.28
N GLU A 127 -36.64 8.45 -47.53
CA GLU A 127 -36.37 9.79 -48.06
C GLU A 127 -34.95 10.28 -47.71
N TRP A 128 -34.43 9.86 -46.55
CA TRP A 128 -33.08 10.20 -46.07
C TRP A 128 -32.40 8.94 -45.51
N PRO A 129 -31.67 8.17 -46.34
CA PRO A 129 -30.99 6.98 -45.87
C PRO A 129 -29.89 7.36 -44.84
N PRO A 130 -29.82 6.70 -43.66
CA PRO A 130 -28.77 6.96 -42.68
C PRO A 130 -27.37 6.64 -43.21
N GLY A 131 -26.34 7.34 -42.73
CA GLY A 131 -24.95 7.11 -43.17
C GLY A 131 -24.36 5.76 -42.74
N LYS A 132 -24.84 5.15 -41.65
CA LYS A 132 -24.34 3.87 -41.11
C LYS A 132 -25.17 2.70 -41.61
N SER A 133 -24.55 1.53 -41.79
CA SER A 133 -25.26 0.28 -42.14
C SER A 133 -26.13 -0.25 -40.99
N HIS A 134 -25.86 0.15 -39.74
CA HIS A 134 -26.51 -0.35 -38.53
C HIS A 134 -26.41 -1.88 -38.36
N ILE A 135 -25.33 -2.48 -38.87
CA ILE A 135 -24.99 -3.88 -38.69
C ILE A 135 -23.72 -3.98 -37.86
N ALA A 136 -23.78 -4.73 -36.78
CA ALA A 136 -22.62 -5.08 -35.99
C ALA A 136 -21.97 -6.36 -36.52
N ALA A 137 -20.64 -6.36 -36.61
CA ALA A 137 -19.86 -7.54 -36.97
C ALA A 137 -19.92 -8.61 -35.86
N PRO A 138 -19.63 -9.88 -36.17
CA PRO A 138 -19.39 -10.89 -35.15
C PRO A 138 -18.35 -10.43 -34.12
N GLY A 139 -18.54 -10.85 -32.86
CA GLY A 139 -17.58 -10.61 -31.78
C GLY A 139 -17.64 -9.21 -31.18
N GLU A 140 -18.73 -8.48 -31.40
CA GLU A 140 -18.97 -7.17 -30.81
C GLU A 140 -18.97 -7.21 -29.26
N LEU A 141 -19.47 -8.29 -28.65
CA LEU A 141 -19.46 -8.46 -27.19
C LEU A 141 -18.13 -9.06 -26.72
N ILE A 142 -17.71 -10.15 -27.36
CA ILE A 142 -16.45 -10.83 -27.06
C ILE A 142 -15.82 -11.25 -28.39
N ARG A 143 -14.59 -10.82 -28.64
CA ARG A 143 -13.84 -11.27 -29.82
C ARG A 143 -13.34 -12.69 -29.60
N GLU A 144 -13.28 -13.46 -30.67
CA GLU A 144 -12.58 -14.74 -30.66
C GLU A 144 -11.13 -14.56 -30.18
N GLY A 145 -10.67 -15.47 -29.33
CA GLY A 145 -9.33 -15.42 -28.72
C GLY A 145 -9.16 -14.38 -27.61
N ALA A 146 -10.18 -13.59 -27.26
CA ALA A 146 -10.10 -12.62 -26.16
C ALA A 146 -9.84 -13.34 -24.82
N LEU A 147 -8.90 -12.83 -24.02
CA LEU A 147 -8.65 -13.33 -22.67
C LEU A 147 -9.86 -13.02 -21.77
N LEU A 148 -10.53 -14.06 -21.28
CA LEU A 148 -11.69 -13.96 -20.40
C LEU A 148 -11.29 -14.04 -18.92
N VAL A 149 -10.33 -14.92 -18.60
CA VAL A 149 -9.84 -15.12 -17.24
C VAL A 149 -8.34 -15.34 -17.28
N THR A 150 -7.61 -14.66 -16.40
CA THR A 150 -6.18 -14.89 -16.21
C THR A 150 -5.94 -16.05 -15.23
N GLY A 151 -5.01 -16.95 -15.55
CA GLY A 151 -4.53 -17.98 -14.64
C GLY A 151 -4.04 -17.40 -13.32
N GLY A 152 -4.37 -18.05 -12.22
CA GLY A 152 -4.08 -17.60 -10.87
C GLY A 152 -4.90 -16.39 -10.41
N SER A 153 -5.95 -15.99 -11.14
CA SER A 153 -6.92 -14.98 -10.68
C SER A 153 -8.20 -15.62 -10.13
N VAL A 154 -8.89 -14.89 -9.25
CA VAL A 154 -10.21 -15.30 -8.75
C VAL A 154 -11.26 -15.07 -9.83
N VAL A 155 -12.07 -16.07 -10.10
CA VAL A 155 -13.17 -15.98 -11.07
C VAL A 155 -14.27 -15.09 -10.50
N SER A 156 -14.39 -13.89 -11.06
CA SER A 156 -15.44 -12.93 -10.71
C SER A 156 -16.79 -13.32 -11.32
N PRO A 157 -17.91 -12.78 -10.83
CA PRO A 157 -19.22 -13.01 -11.43
C PRO A 157 -19.27 -12.58 -12.92
N ALA A 158 -18.63 -11.45 -13.24
CA ALA A 158 -18.56 -10.96 -14.62
C ALA A 158 -17.74 -11.91 -15.52
N ALA A 159 -16.63 -12.43 -15.01
CA ALA A 159 -15.82 -13.42 -15.71
C ALA A 159 -16.60 -14.73 -15.96
N ALA A 160 -17.32 -15.23 -14.96
CA ALA A 160 -18.18 -16.41 -15.11
C ALA A 160 -19.29 -16.18 -16.17
N GLY A 161 -19.90 -14.99 -16.19
CA GLY A 161 -20.86 -14.61 -17.22
C GLY A 161 -20.27 -14.56 -18.62
N ALA A 162 -19.05 -14.02 -18.77
CA ALA A 162 -18.35 -13.96 -20.05
C ALA A 162 -17.97 -15.36 -20.56
N LEU A 163 -17.51 -16.25 -19.68
CA LEU A 163 -17.24 -17.66 -19.98
C LEU A 163 -18.50 -18.36 -20.50
N ALA A 164 -19.62 -18.22 -19.78
CA ALA A 164 -20.90 -18.81 -20.17
C ALA A 164 -21.40 -18.26 -21.51
N ALA A 165 -21.30 -16.95 -21.74
CA ALA A 165 -21.68 -16.31 -23.00
C ALA A 165 -20.82 -16.79 -24.18
N ALA A 166 -19.54 -17.12 -23.92
CA ALA A 166 -18.62 -17.70 -24.90
C ALA A 166 -18.78 -19.23 -25.06
N GLY A 167 -19.76 -19.85 -24.40
CA GLY A 167 -20.02 -21.29 -24.49
C GLY A 167 -19.06 -22.17 -23.68
N VAL A 168 -18.27 -21.58 -22.78
CA VAL A 168 -17.39 -22.34 -21.88
C VAL A 168 -18.22 -22.85 -20.70
N GLY A 169 -18.44 -24.16 -20.66
CA GLY A 169 -19.26 -24.80 -19.62
C GLY A 169 -18.48 -25.29 -18.39
N MET A 170 -17.19 -25.59 -18.56
CA MET A 170 -16.32 -26.14 -17.53
C MET A 170 -15.04 -25.31 -17.41
N LEU A 171 -14.51 -25.19 -16.19
CA LEU A 171 -13.29 -24.44 -15.90
C LEU A 171 -12.34 -25.25 -15.00
N ARG A 172 -11.05 -25.21 -15.33
CA ARG A 172 -9.96 -25.74 -14.50
C ARG A 172 -9.62 -24.74 -13.40
N VAL A 173 -9.83 -25.12 -12.15
CA VAL A 173 -9.62 -24.25 -10.98
C VAL A 173 -8.77 -24.96 -9.93
N HIS A 174 -7.98 -24.22 -9.16
CA HIS A 174 -7.27 -24.80 -8.02
C HIS A 174 -8.24 -25.25 -6.92
N ARG A 175 -7.92 -26.39 -6.29
CA ARG A 175 -8.62 -26.87 -5.09
C ARG A 175 -8.45 -25.88 -3.95
N ARG A 176 -9.50 -25.71 -3.16
CA ARG A 176 -9.43 -24.89 -1.93
C ARG A 176 -8.58 -25.59 -0.87
N PRO A 177 -7.59 -24.92 -0.26
CA PRO A 177 -6.88 -25.48 0.87
C PRO A 177 -7.80 -25.74 2.05
N ARG A 178 -7.72 -26.94 2.62
CA ARG A 178 -8.37 -27.30 3.87
C ARG A 178 -7.43 -26.98 5.03
N VAL A 179 -7.87 -26.10 5.93
CA VAL A 179 -7.07 -25.55 7.02
C VAL A 179 -7.70 -25.97 8.36
N ALA A 180 -6.95 -26.72 9.17
CA ALA A 180 -7.30 -26.94 10.57
C ALA A 180 -6.72 -25.80 11.42
N LEU A 181 -7.55 -25.19 12.26
CA LEU A 181 -7.15 -24.16 13.21
C LEU A 181 -7.18 -24.73 14.61
N VAL A 182 -6.05 -24.66 15.32
CA VAL A 182 -5.90 -25.20 16.68
C VAL A 182 -5.38 -24.11 17.61
N ALA A 183 -6.06 -23.87 18.72
CA ALA A 183 -5.52 -23.03 19.78
C ALA A 183 -4.77 -23.89 20.79
N THR A 184 -3.68 -23.38 21.36
CA THR A 184 -2.91 -24.07 22.41
C THR A 184 -2.72 -23.14 23.61
N GLY A 185 -2.92 -23.67 24.81
CA GLY A 185 -2.72 -22.94 26.06
C GLY A 185 -3.68 -23.37 27.17
N ASP A 186 -3.14 -23.52 28.38
CA ASP A 186 -3.91 -23.86 29.58
C ASP A 186 -4.73 -22.67 30.10
N GLU A 187 -4.34 -21.45 29.75
CA GLU A 187 -5.03 -20.21 30.09
C GLU A 187 -6.32 -19.99 29.27
N LEU A 188 -6.43 -20.62 28.10
CA LEU A 188 -7.48 -20.30 27.13
C LEU A 188 -8.85 -20.85 27.52
N VAL A 189 -9.89 -20.07 27.21
CA VAL A 189 -11.32 -20.41 27.28
C VAL A 189 -11.99 -19.95 25.99
N ASP A 190 -12.89 -20.76 25.43
CA ASP A 190 -13.68 -20.34 24.29
C ASP A 190 -14.89 -19.51 24.74
N ALA A 191 -15.08 -18.34 24.12
CA ALA A 191 -16.13 -17.39 24.52
C ALA A 191 -17.55 -17.99 24.38
N MET A 192 -17.72 -18.99 23.51
CA MET A 192 -18.98 -19.69 23.29
C MET A 192 -19.34 -20.68 24.40
N GLU A 193 -18.42 -20.98 25.33
CA GLU A 193 -18.67 -21.87 26.48
C GLU A 193 -19.49 -21.17 27.60
N GLY A 194 -19.93 -19.92 27.39
CA GLY A 194 -20.96 -19.27 28.21
C GLY A 194 -20.49 -18.64 29.51
N ALA A 195 -19.18 -18.58 29.78
CA ALA A 195 -18.66 -17.86 30.94
C ALA A 195 -18.73 -16.34 30.72
N ALA A 196 -19.63 -15.65 31.42
CA ALA A 196 -19.70 -14.17 31.38
C ALA A 196 -18.46 -13.50 32.02
N THR A 197 -17.81 -14.20 32.96
CA THR A 197 -16.62 -13.72 33.69
C THR A 197 -15.60 -14.84 33.80
N LEU A 198 -14.32 -14.53 33.56
CA LEU A 198 -13.22 -15.48 33.70
C LEU A 198 -12.54 -15.36 35.07
N PRO A 199 -12.09 -16.47 35.68
CA PRO A 199 -11.23 -16.41 36.86
C PRO A 199 -9.86 -15.81 36.49
N PRO A 200 -9.14 -15.20 37.44
CA PRO A 200 -7.77 -14.72 37.21
C PRO A 200 -6.87 -15.80 36.61
N GLY A 201 -6.08 -15.43 35.60
CA GLY A 201 -5.20 -16.36 34.88
C GLY A 201 -5.84 -17.09 33.70
N ARG A 202 -7.13 -16.87 33.42
CA ARG A 202 -7.80 -17.33 32.19
C ARG A 202 -8.10 -16.16 31.26
N VAL A 203 -8.01 -16.41 29.96
CA VAL A 203 -8.32 -15.42 28.92
C VAL A 203 -9.13 -16.05 27.79
N PHE A 204 -9.96 -15.24 27.13
CA PHE A 204 -10.73 -15.69 25.98
C PHE A 204 -9.86 -15.86 24.75
N ASN A 205 -10.13 -16.91 23.96
CA ASN A 205 -9.46 -17.16 22.70
C ASN A 205 -9.95 -16.21 21.60
N SER A 206 -9.23 -15.10 21.40
CA SER A 206 -9.51 -14.16 20.31
C SER A 206 -8.89 -14.57 18.98
N ASN A 207 -7.71 -15.22 19.00
CA ASN A 207 -6.92 -15.45 17.79
C ASN A 207 -7.61 -16.42 16.84
N ALA A 208 -8.22 -17.49 17.37
CA ALA A 208 -8.90 -18.47 16.52
C ALA A 208 -10.05 -17.83 15.73
N VAL A 209 -10.82 -16.96 16.36
CA VAL A 209 -11.93 -16.24 15.72
C VAL A 209 -11.41 -15.35 14.58
N THR A 210 -10.38 -14.54 14.85
CA THR A 210 -9.82 -13.63 13.83
C THR A 210 -9.17 -14.39 12.67
N LEU A 211 -8.37 -15.42 12.96
CA LEU A 211 -7.71 -16.23 11.93
C LEU A 211 -8.71 -16.99 11.07
N ALA A 212 -9.77 -17.57 11.65
CA ALA A 212 -10.81 -18.24 10.88
C ALA A 212 -11.46 -17.28 9.86
N GLY A 213 -11.76 -16.04 10.26
CA GLY A 213 -12.26 -15.01 9.35
C GLY A 213 -11.28 -14.68 8.23
N LEU A 214 -10.01 -14.43 8.56
CA LEU A 214 -8.97 -14.10 7.59
C LEU A 214 -8.67 -15.23 6.59
N VAL A 215 -8.70 -16.49 7.05
CA VAL A 215 -8.47 -17.68 6.23
C VAL A 215 -9.66 -17.95 5.29
N ARG A 216 -10.91 -17.80 5.78
CA ARG A 216 -12.09 -17.87 4.90
C ARG A 216 -12.08 -16.78 3.85
N GLY A 217 -11.70 -15.55 4.25
CA GLY A 217 -11.66 -14.39 3.36
C GLY A 217 -10.73 -14.53 2.16
N ILE A 218 -9.74 -15.44 2.20
CA ILE A 218 -8.87 -15.74 1.05
C ILE A 218 -9.30 -16.96 0.24
N GLY A 219 -10.44 -17.57 0.57
CA GLY A 219 -11.02 -18.70 -0.18
C GLY A 219 -10.59 -20.08 0.31
N CYS A 220 -9.99 -20.20 1.49
CA CYS A 220 -9.69 -21.48 2.11
C CYS A 220 -10.89 -22.03 2.90
N GLU A 221 -10.95 -23.36 3.04
CA GLU A 221 -11.90 -24.04 3.91
C GLU A 221 -11.27 -24.19 5.30
N VAL A 222 -11.87 -23.58 6.33
CA VAL A 222 -11.30 -23.61 7.69
C VAL A 222 -12.22 -24.27 8.69
N GLU A 223 -11.64 -25.15 9.51
CA GLU A 223 -12.29 -25.84 10.61
C GLU A 223 -11.53 -25.58 11.91
N TYR A 224 -12.25 -25.17 12.96
CA TYR A 224 -11.67 -24.93 14.28
C TYR A 224 -11.77 -26.19 15.13
N HIS A 225 -10.63 -26.69 15.59
CA HIS A 225 -10.51 -27.94 16.37
C HIS A 225 -10.41 -27.69 17.89
N GLY A 226 -10.77 -26.51 18.36
CA GLY A 226 -10.78 -26.19 19.78
C GLY A 226 -9.40 -25.86 20.36
N ILE A 227 -9.36 -25.88 21.70
CA ILE A 227 -8.17 -25.62 22.51
C ILE A 227 -7.52 -26.96 22.90
N VAL A 228 -6.27 -27.13 22.52
CA VAL A 228 -5.41 -28.23 22.98
C VAL A 228 -4.59 -27.75 24.18
N ARG A 229 -4.72 -28.44 25.31
CA ARG A 229 -3.95 -28.16 26.54
C ARG A 229 -2.48 -28.52 26.35
N ASP A 230 -1.61 -27.92 27.17
CA ASP A 230 -0.14 -28.08 27.06
C ASP A 230 0.37 -29.42 27.65
N ALA A 231 -0.33 -30.52 27.31
CA ALA A 231 0.03 -31.89 27.66
C ALA A 231 0.69 -32.59 26.45
N PRO A 232 1.94 -33.09 26.55
CA PRO A 232 2.67 -33.65 25.40
C PRO A 232 1.92 -34.73 24.62
N ASP A 233 1.37 -35.73 25.31
CA ASP A 233 0.67 -36.85 24.68
C ASP A 233 -0.66 -36.41 24.03
N GLY A 234 -1.39 -35.52 24.70
CA GLY A 234 -2.63 -34.94 24.19
C GLY A 234 -2.38 -34.13 22.90
N MET A 235 -1.34 -33.29 22.90
CA MET A 235 -0.94 -32.49 21.75
C MET A 235 -0.49 -33.37 20.58
N ARG A 236 0.31 -34.41 20.86
CA ARG A 236 0.75 -35.36 19.83
C ARG A 236 -0.42 -36.09 19.19
N SER A 237 -1.37 -36.57 19.99
CA SER A 237 -2.58 -37.24 19.50
C SER A 237 -3.44 -36.30 18.65
N ALA A 238 -3.68 -35.07 19.14
CA ALA A 238 -4.45 -34.06 18.43
C ALA A 238 -3.84 -33.76 17.06
N PHE A 239 -2.53 -33.46 17.01
CA PHE A 239 -1.84 -33.14 15.75
C PHE A 239 -1.76 -34.33 14.78
N ALA A 240 -1.53 -35.54 15.28
CA ALA A 240 -1.51 -36.74 14.44
C ALA A 240 -2.86 -37.00 13.76
N SER A 241 -3.98 -36.68 14.42
CA SER A 241 -5.34 -36.89 13.89
C SER A 241 -5.72 -35.96 12.72
N LEU A 242 -4.93 -34.90 12.47
CA LEU A 242 -5.19 -33.90 11.44
C LEU A 242 -4.49 -34.21 10.11
N ARG A 243 -3.50 -35.11 10.12
CA ARG A 243 -2.52 -35.27 9.03
C ARG A 243 -3.08 -35.67 7.67
N GLU A 244 -4.17 -36.44 7.65
CA GLU A 244 -4.76 -36.99 6.41
C GLU A 244 -5.88 -36.12 5.84
N ARG A 245 -6.40 -35.17 6.63
CA ARG A 245 -7.64 -34.44 6.32
C ARG A 245 -7.38 -32.99 5.87
N TYR A 246 -6.23 -32.43 6.19
CA TYR A 246 -5.96 -31.01 5.97
C TYR A 246 -4.68 -30.81 5.19
N ASP A 247 -4.66 -29.72 4.41
CA ASP A 247 -3.50 -29.27 3.68
C ASP A 247 -2.60 -28.39 4.57
N VAL A 248 -3.22 -27.73 5.56
CA VAL A 248 -2.54 -26.85 6.52
C VAL A 248 -3.10 -27.05 7.92
N VAL A 249 -2.23 -27.19 8.92
CA VAL A 249 -2.57 -26.97 10.33
C VAL A 249 -1.98 -25.64 10.76
N LEU A 250 -2.85 -24.71 11.16
CA LEU A 250 -2.49 -23.43 11.74
C LEU A 250 -2.73 -23.47 13.24
N SER A 251 -1.69 -23.29 14.05
CA SER A 251 -1.79 -23.29 15.50
C SER A 251 -1.43 -21.95 16.12
N THR A 252 -2.09 -21.56 17.21
CA THR A 252 -1.77 -20.35 17.98
C THR A 252 -1.35 -20.71 19.41
N GLY A 253 -0.35 -20.02 19.94
CA GLY A 253 0.22 -20.34 21.26
C GLY A 253 1.34 -21.38 21.19
N GLY A 254 2.03 -21.62 22.30
CA GLY A 254 3.00 -22.71 22.43
C GLY A 254 4.30 -22.63 21.59
N VAL A 255 4.60 -21.49 20.94
CA VAL A 255 5.77 -21.29 20.05
C VAL A 255 6.88 -20.40 20.61
N SER A 256 6.83 -20.05 21.90
CA SER A 256 7.76 -19.09 22.52
C SER A 256 9.06 -19.73 23.05
N VAL A 257 10.10 -18.91 23.21
CA VAL A 257 11.42 -19.29 23.73
C VAL A 257 11.35 -19.59 25.24
N GLY A 258 11.00 -20.82 25.58
CA GLY A 258 11.04 -21.37 26.93
C GLY A 258 11.23 -22.89 26.93
N ARG A 259 11.42 -23.50 28.11
CA ARG A 259 11.52 -24.97 28.26
C ARG A 259 10.28 -25.73 27.72
N HIS A 260 9.15 -25.05 27.53
CA HIS A 260 7.83 -25.56 27.15
C HIS A 260 7.41 -25.28 25.68
N ASP A 261 8.36 -25.20 24.75
CA ASP A 261 8.07 -24.96 23.32
C ASP A 261 7.52 -26.25 22.65
N ALA A 262 6.30 -26.63 23.04
CA ALA A 262 5.70 -27.94 22.79
C ALA A 262 5.23 -28.10 21.34
N VAL A 263 4.72 -27.03 20.71
CA VAL A 263 4.07 -27.13 19.39
C VAL A 263 5.07 -27.50 18.31
N HIS A 264 6.15 -26.74 18.15
CA HIS A 264 7.12 -27.04 17.09
C HIS A 264 7.88 -28.34 17.35
N ARG A 265 8.18 -28.66 18.62
CA ARG A 265 8.82 -29.94 18.98
C ARG A 265 7.92 -31.12 18.63
N THR A 266 6.65 -31.07 18.99
CA THR A 266 5.68 -32.12 18.66
C THR A 266 5.63 -32.37 17.15
N TRP A 267 5.62 -31.32 16.33
CA TRP A 267 5.65 -31.49 14.87
C TRP A 267 6.97 -32.11 14.37
N LEU A 268 8.12 -31.70 14.92
CA LEU A 268 9.40 -32.31 14.58
C LEU A 268 9.46 -33.80 14.99
N ASP A 269 8.92 -34.14 16.17
CA ASP A 269 8.86 -35.52 16.68
C ASP A 269 7.86 -36.39 15.90
N LEU A 270 6.85 -35.77 15.28
CA LEU A 270 5.96 -36.39 14.31
C LEU A 270 6.60 -36.52 12.91
N GLY A 271 7.83 -36.05 12.73
CA GLY A 271 8.60 -36.18 11.49
C GLY A 271 8.49 -34.99 10.52
N ALA A 272 7.94 -33.86 10.95
CA ALA A 272 7.86 -32.67 10.09
C ALA A 272 9.25 -32.11 9.81
N GLN A 273 9.52 -31.76 8.56
CA GLN A 273 10.72 -31.05 8.15
C GLN A 273 10.52 -29.55 8.37
N ARG A 274 11.44 -28.90 9.09
CA ARG A 274 11.39 -27.45 9.32
C ARG A 274 11.78 -26.69 8.05
N ILE A 275 10.89 -25.80 7.60
CA ILE A 275 11.13 -24.86 6.50
C ILE A 275 11.57 -23.50 7.04
N VAL A 276 10.81 -22.98 8.00
CA VAL A 276 11.08 -21.71 8.68
C VAL A 276 11.04 -21.92 10.19
N GLY A 277 12.01 -21.35 10.89
CA GLY A 277 12.04 -21.30 12.35
C GLY A 277 11.87 -19.86 12.83
N ARG A 278 12.52 -19.52 13.95
CA ARG A 278 12.50 -18.16 14.49
C ARG A 278 12.93 -17.11 13.46
N VAL A 279 12.16 -16.02 13.40
CA VAL A 279 12.34 -14.92 12.46
C VAL A 279 12.76 -13.65 13.20
N ASP A 280 13.56 -12.82 12.54
CA ASP A 280 13.94 -11.50 13.01
C ASP A 280 12.76 -10.53 12.89
N LEU A 281 11.79 -10.68 13.79
CA LEU A 281 10.56 -9.91 13.77
C LEU A 281 10.11 -9.54 15.19
N LYS A 282 9.58 -8.33 15.35
CA LYS A 282 8.96 -7.86 16.59
C LYS A 282 7.73 -6.97 16.29
N PRO A 283 6.54 -7.32 16.82
CA PRO A 283 6.20 -8.59 17.47
C PRO A 283 6.04 -9.73 16.45
N GLY A 284 6.09 -11.00 16.89
CA GLY A 284 5.89 -12.17 16.01
C GLY A 284 7.14 -12.95 15.61
N GLY A 285 8.30 -12.66 16.22
CA GLY A 285 9.54 -13.41 15.96
C GLY A 285 9.51 -14.91 16.30
N PRO A 286 8.83 -15.37 17.37
CA PRO A 286 8.55 -16.79 17.53
C PRO A 286 7.55 -17.25 16.48
N PHE A 287 8.04 -18.04 15.54
CA PHE A 287 7.31 -18.56 14.39
C PHE A 287 7.90 -19.92 14.02
N PHE A 288 7.04 -20.80 13.50
CA PHE A 288 7.45 -22.08 12.95
C PHE A 288 6.62 -22.39 11.71
N ALA A 289 7.28 -22.84 10.65
CA ALA A 289 6.63 -23.48 9.53
C ALA A 289 7.40 -24.75 9.16
N GLY A 290 6.67 -25.85 9.00
CA GLY A 290 7.22 -27.13 8.60
C GLY A 290 6.31 -27.85 7.63
N ARG A 291 6.83 -28.96 7.10
CA ARG A 291 6.13 -29.82 6.15
C ARG A 291 6.21 -31.29 6.59
N LEU A 292 5.07 -31.97 6.61
CA LEU A 292 4.97 -33.41 6.87
C LEU A 292 4.25 -34.06 5.68
N GLY A 293 5.02 -34.58 4.72
CA GLY A 293 4.48 -35.07 3.45
C GLY A 293 3.79 -33.95 2.65
N HIS A 294 2.47 -34.03 2.50
CA HIS A 294 1.67 -32.99 1.85
C HIS A 294 1.24 -31.86 2.80
N LEU A 295 1.21 -32.13 4.11
CA LEU A 295 0.70 -31.20 5.12
C LEU A 295 1.70 -30.10 5.43
N TRP A 296 1.23 -28.85 5.43
CA TRP A 296 1.91 -27.71 6.03
C TRP A 296 1.50 -27.53 7.49
N VAL A 297 2.47 -27.24 8.35
CA VAL A 297 2.23 -26.97 9.77
C VAL A 297 2.81 -25.61 10.13
N VAL A 298 1.99 -24.71 10.66
CA VAL A 298 2.35 -23.33 10.95
C VAL A 298 1.99 -22.98 12.39
N GLY A 299 3.00 -22.59 13.17
CA GLY A 299 2.85 -22.15 14.55
C GLY A 299 3.01 -20.64 14.68
N LEU A 300 1.96 -19.99 15.19
CA LEU A 300 1.89 -18.55 15.46
C LEU A 300 1.90 -18.25 16.96
N SER A 301 2.32 -17.03 17.31
CA SER A 301 2.32 -16.53 18.70
C SER A 301 0.92 -16.56 19.34
N GLY A 302 0.85 -16.76 20.66
CA GLY A 302 -0.39 -16.61 21.44
C GLY A 302 -0.83 -15.16 21.64
N SER A 303 0.10 -14.19 21.64
CA SER A 303 -0.25 -12.76 21.66
C SER A 303 -0.96 -12.34 20.37
N PRO A 304 -2.15 -11.70 20.42
CA PRO A 304 -2.93 -11.33 19.23
C PRO A 304 -2.17 -10.45 18.22
N VAL A 305 -1.51 -9.40 18.69
CA VAL A 305 -0.72 -8.47 17.86
C VAL A 305 0.39 -9.22 17.12
N ALA A 306 1.10 -10.09 17.83
CA ALA A 306 2.20 -10.88 17.29
C ALA A 306 1.70 -11.97 16.32
N CYS A 307 0.59 -12.63 16.66
CA CYS A 307 -0.07 -13.66 15.87
C CYS A 307 -0.47 -13.11 14.50
N LEU A 308 -1.18 -11.97 14.49
CA LEU A 308 -1.70 -11.39 13.26
C LEU A 308 -0.60 -10.75 12.42
N ALA A 309 0.41 -10.12 13.04
CA ALA A 309 1.56 -9.61 12.29
C ALA A 309 2.29 -10.75 11.55
N ALA A 310 2.56 -11.86 12.23
CA ALA A 310 3.17 -13.05 11.61
C ALA A 310 2.25 -13.71 10.58
N PHE A 311 0.94 -13.72 10.81
CA PHE A 311 -0.04 -14.22 9.83
C PHE A 311 0.03 -13.40 8.54
N HIS A 312 -0.13 -12.07 8.62
CA HIS A 312 -0.15 -11.23 7.43
C HIS A 312 1.18 -11.24 6.66
N LEU A 313 2.31 -11.29 7.38
CA LEU A 313 3.63 -11.28 6.75
C LEU A 313 4.04 -12.64 6.19
N MET A 314 3.63 -13.77 6.78
CA MET A 314 4.19 -15.09 6.48
C MET A 314 3.14 -16.16 6.19
N ALA A 315 2.22 -16.44 7.12
CA ALA A 315 1.26 -17.53 6.94
C ALA A 315 0.26 -17.25 5.79
N ARG A 316 -0.18 -16.01 5.63
CA ARG A 316 -1.06 -15.58 4.55
C ARG A 316 -0.39 -15.77 3.18
N PRO A 317 0.84 -15.29 2.91
CA PRO A 317 1.53 -15.61 1.65
C PRO A 317 1.62 -17.10 1.31
N LEU A 318 1.87 -17.97 2.30
CA LEU A 318 1.82 -19.42 2.10
C LEU A 318 0.43 -19.86 1.62
N LEU A 319 -0.63 -19.49 2.34
CA LEU A 319 -2.00 -19.88 1.99
C LEU A 319 -2.41 -19.34 0.61
N MET A 320 -2.04 -18.10 0.30
CA MET A 320 -2.27 -17.49 -1.01
C MET A 320 -1.60 -18.30 -2.11
N ARG A 321 -0.36 -18.76 -1.91
CA ARG A 321 0.33 -19.62 -2.87
C ARG A 321 -0.36 -20.99 -3.02
N LEU A 322 -0.80 -21.60 -1.91
CA LEU A 322 -1.53 -22.88 -1.94
C LEU A 322 -2.87 -22.78 -2.68
N THR A 323 -3.58 -21.65 -2.58
CA THR A 323 -4.81 -21.40 -3.37
C THR A 323 -4.57 -21.24 -4.88
N GLY A 324 -3.30 -21.20 -5.31
CA GLY A 324 -2.94 -21.01 -6.72
C GLY A 324 -3.01 -19.57 -7.22
N ARG A 325 -3.11 -18.59 -6.31
CA ARG A 325 -3.12 -17.18 -6.71
C ARG A 325 -1.78 -16.77 -7.29
N ARG A 326 -1.84 -16.00 -8.37
CA ARG A 326 -0.66 -15.48 -9.08
C ARG A 326 0.19 -14.55 -8.23
N HIS A 327 -0.41 -13.88 -7.25
CA HIS A 327 0.24 -12.98 -6.31
C HIS A 327 -0.11 -13.38 -4.88
N ALA A 328 0.88 -13.38 -4.00
CA ALA A 328 0.76 -13.90 -2.65
C ALA A 328 1.14 -12.89 -1.56
N VAL A 329 1.75 -11.77 -1.91
CA VAL A 329 2.17 -10.73 -0.98
C VAL A 329 1.39 -9.45 -1.27
N ARG A 330 0.92 -8.80 -0.20
CA ARG A 330 0.15 -7.55 -0.28
C ARG A 330 1.02 -6.38 -0.74
N PRO A 331 0.41 -5.30 -1.24
CA PRO A 331 1.15 -4.15 -1.71
C PRO A 331 1.97 -3.52 -0.60
N LEU A 332 3.21 -3.19 -0.93
CA LEU A 332 4.10 -2.40 -0.10
C LEU A 332 4.12 -0.99 -0.67
N VAL A 333 3.75 -0.04 0.17
CA VAL A 333 3.66 1.38 -0.17
C VAL A 333 4.68 2.15 0.67
N ASP A 334 5.31 3.14 0.05
CA ASP A 334 6.23 4.04 0.72
C ASP A 334 5.44 5.20 1.36
N VAL A 335 5.48 5.29 2.69
CA VAL A 335 4.67 6.22 3.49
C VAL A 335 5.54 7.10 4.37
N ALA A 336 5.12 8.34 4.62
CA ALA A 336 5.76 9.21 5.59
C ALA A 336 5.22 8.94 7.00
N LEU A 337 6.08 8.82 8.00
CA LEU A 337 5.65 8.70 9.40
C LEU A 337 5.02 10.03 9.88
N ALA A 338 3.76 9.98 10.34
CA ALA A 338 3.06 11.16 10.87
C ALA A 338 3.73 11.69 12.15
N ALA A 339 4.19 10.78 13.01
CA ALA A 339 4.98 11.09 14.20
C ALA A 339 6.29 10.29 14.18
N GLY A 340 7.34 10.83 14.83
CA GLY A 340 8.63 10.16 14.89
C GLY A 340 8.57 8.82 15.64
N PHE A 341 9.48 7.91 15.30
CA PHE A 341 9.74 6.67 16.02
C PHE A 341 11.04 6.82 16.83
N PRO A 342 10.97 7.14 18.14
CA PRO A 342 12.12 7.63 18.91
C PRO A 342 13.12 6.55 19.34
N ARG A 343 12.96 5.30 18.89
CA ARG A 343 13.74 4.15 19.34
C ARG A 343 14.49 3.53 18.18
N ALA A 344 15.73 3.11 18.41
CA ALA A 344 16.43 2.24 17.47
C ALA A 344 15.80 0.84 17.45
N THR A 345 15.95 0.13 16.33
CA THR A 345 15.43 -1.24 16.16
C THR A 345 16.55 -2.27 16.34
N ASP A 346 16.35 -3.21 17.27
CA ASP A 346 17.21 -4.40 17.45
C ASP A 346 16.80 -5.59 16.57
N ARG A 347 15.57 -5.52 16.03
CA ARG A 347 14.93 -6.50 15.13
C ARG A 347 13.97 -5.77 14.21
N THR A 348 13.67 -6.36 13.07
CA THR A 348 12.64 -5.82 12.17
C THR A 348 11.33 -5.61 12.93
N ARG A 349 10.80 -4.40 12.89
CA ARG A 349 9.54 -4.02 13.53
C ARG A 349 8.39 -4.13 12.54
N ALA A 350 7.30 -4.75 12.98
CA ALA A 350 6.01 -4.64 12.33
C ALA A 350 5.07 -3.86 13.26
N LEU A 351 4.79 -2.61 12.90
CA LEU A 351 4.00 -1.69 13.70
C LEU A 351 2.64 -1.47 13.04
N TRP A 352 1.56 -1.70 13.77
CA TRP A 352 0.21 -1.45 13.29
C TRP A 352 0.00 0.04 13.06
N ALA A 353 -0.56 0.37 11.91
CA ALA A 353 -0.71 1.75 11.48
C ALA A 353 -2.01 1.97 10.72
N ARG A 354 -2.48 3.22 10.78
CA ARG A 354 -3.48 3.74 9.86
C ARG A 354 -2.78 4.56 8.79
N VAL A 355 -3.13 4.36 7.54
CA VAL A 355 -2.60 5.15 6.42
C VAL A 355 -3.72 6.06 5.93
N GLY A 356 -3.49 7.37 6.03
CA GLY A 356 -4.44 8.38 5.56
C GLY A 356 -4.37 8.57 4.03
N PRO A 357 -5.35 9.26 3.43
CA PRO A 357 -5.30 9.63 2.02
C PRO A 357 -4.02 10.42 1.70
N SER A 358 -3.53 10.25 0.46
CA SER A 358 -2.30 10.90 0.02
C SER A 358 -2.48 12.42 0.00
N GLY A 359 -1.63 13.13 0.75
CA GLY A 359 -1.49 14.59 0.65
C GLY A 359 -0.47 15.00 -0.41
N PRO A 360 -0.09 16.29 -0.49
CA PRO A 360 0.93 16.78 -1.42
C PRO A 360 2.29 16.09 -1.31
N ALA A 361 2.60 15.52 -0.14
CA ALA A 361 3.83 14.77 0.16
C ALA A 361 3.65 13.24 0.11
N GLY A 362 2.51 12.76 -0.43
CA GLY A 362 2.16 11.35 -0.46
C GLY A 362 1.40 10.85 0.78
N PRO A 363 1.22 9.53 0.91
CA PRO A 363 0.49 8.91 2.03
C PRO A 363 1.27 9.00 3.34
N ALA A 364 0.56 9.31 4.43
CA ALA A 364 1.13 9.38 5.78
C ALA A 364 0.61 8.23 6.66
N ALA A 365 1.51 7.65 7.46
CA ALA A 365 1.20 6.57 8.39
C ALA A 365 1.19 7.07 9.84
N GLU A 366 0.05 6.88 10.50
CA GLU A 366 -0.15 7.07 11.93
C GLU A 366 0.08 5.72 12.63
N LEU A 367 1.13 5.63 13.46
CA LEU A 367 1.41 4.42 14.23
C LEU A 367 0.42 4.28 15.39
N LEU A 368 -0.24 3.13 15.49
CA LEU A 368 -1.24 2.84 16.53
C LEU A 368 -0.61 2.25 17.80
N VAL A 369 0.66 2.57 18.05
CA VAL A 369 1.48 1.97 19.12
C VAL A 369 1.70 2.98 20.25
N GLY A 370 1.38 2.62 21.50
CA GLY A 370 1.91 3.31 22.69
C GLY A 370 0.93 4.14 23.53
N GLY A 371 -0.39 4.06 23.31
CA GLY A 371 -1.37 4.51 24.31
C GLY A 371 -1.56 3.44 25.39
N SER A 372 -1.84 3.84 26.63
CA SER A 372 -2.03 3.01 27.82
C SER A 372 -3.28 2.08 27.80
N ALA A 373 -3.74 1.64 26.63
CA ALA A 373 -4.82 0.68 26.43
C ALA A 373 -4.39 -0.42 25.44
N GLY A 374 -4.60 -1.68 25.83
CA GLY A 374 -3.92 -2.86 25.27
C GLY A 374 -4.23 -3.25 23.82
N ASP A 375 -3.15 -3.62 23.12
CA ASP A 375 -2.92 -4.65 22.09
C ASP A 375 -4.02 -5.08 21.08
N LEU A 376 -5.30 -5.16 21.44
CA LEU A 376 -6.37 -5.53 20.49
C LEU A 376 -7.09 -4.33 19.89
N ALA A 377 -7.24 -3.24 20.64
CA ALA A 377 -7.90 -2.03 20.16
C ALA A 377 -7.14 -1.35 19.01
N SER A 378 -5.81 -1.46 19.01
CA SER A 378 -4.96 -0.97 17.93
C SER A 378 -5.20 -1.70 16.60
N LEU A 379 -5.72 -2.92 16.63
CA LEU A 379 -6.03 -3.71 15.44
C LEU A 379 -7.30 -3.23 14.74
N LEU A 380 -8.31 -2.75 15.49
CA LEU A 380 -9.63 -2.38 14.95
C LEU A 380 -9.58 -1.21 13.96
N GLY A 381 -8.53 -0.38 14.02
CA GLY A 381 -8.34 0.76 13.14
C GLY A 381 -7.12 0.67 12.24
N ALA A 382 -6.45 -0.48 12.19
CA ALA A 382 -5.22 -0.65 11.43
C ALA A 382 -5.49 -1.08 9.99
N GLY A 383 -5.12 -0.21 9.04
CA GLY A 383 -5.14 -0.51 7.61
C GLY A 383 -3.78 -0.92 7.04
N ALA A 384 -2.72 -0.90 7.85
CA ALA A 384 -1.36 -1.24 7.41
C ALA A 384 -0.46 -1.78 8.54
N LEU A 385 0.62 -2.47 8.14
CA LEU A 385 1.79 -2.73 8.97
C LEU A 385 2.98 -1.91 8.45
N VAL A 386 3.45 -0.94 9.23
CA VAL A 386 4.71 -0.24 8.98
C VAL A 386 5.87 -1.17 9.35
N LEU A 387 6.76 -1.39 8.38
CA LEU A 387 7.91 -2.29 8.48
C LEU A 387 9.20 -1.46 8.60
N ILE A 388 9.91 -1.62 9.72
CA ILE A 388 11.18 -0.94 9.98
C ILE A 388 12.27 -2.00 10.18
N PRO A 389 13.26 -2.14 9.29
CA PRO A 389 14.33 -3.13 9.40
C PRO A 389 15.09 -3.08 10.72
N ALA A 390 15.72 -4.18 11.11
CA ALA A 390 16.68 -4.19 12.22
C ALA A 390 17.87 -3.25 11.95
N GLY A 391 18.43 -2.66 13.01
CA GLY A 391 19.56 -1.74 12.91
C GLY A 391 19.19 -0.31 12.49
N THR A 392 17.90 0.00 12.37
CA THR A 392 17.42 1.35 12.03
C THR A 392 17.56 2.27 13.25
N PRO A 393 18.16 3.47 13.11
CA PRO A 393 18.20 4.47 14.18
C PRO A 393 16.80 5.05 14.47
N PRO A 394 16.64 5.87 15.52
CA PRO A 394 15.41 6.64 15.72
C PRO A 394 15.03 7.43 14.46
N LEU A 395 13.75 7.39 14.09
CA LEU A 395 13.25 8.06 12.88
C LEU A 395 12.48 9.33 13.26
N PRO A 396 12.82 10.51 12.73
CA PRO A 396 11.99 11.70 12.90
C PRO A 396 10.65 11.60 12.15
N ALA A 397 9.69 12.44 12.53
CA ALA A 397 8.46 12.61 11.76
C ALA A 397 8.78 13.04 10.31
N GLY A 398 8.01 12.53 9.35
CA GLY A 398 8.26 12.69 7.92
C GLY A 398 9.22 11.66 7.32
N SER A 399 9.82 10.78 8.12
CA SER A 399 10.66 9.69 7.57
C SER A 399 9.84 8.74 6.72
N ARG A 400 10.42 8.36 5.57
CA ARG A 400 9.80 7.48 4.58
C ARG A 400 10.12 6.03 4.95
N VAL A 401 9.07 5.23 5.13
CA VAL A 401 9.13 3.83 5.56
C VAL A 401 8.22 2.97 4.69
N THR A 402 8.50 1.66 4.65
CA THR A 402 7.63 0.71 3.94
C THR A 402 6.41 0.36 4.79
N ALA A 403 5.22 0.40 4.20
CA ALA A 403 3.97 -0.09 4.81
C ALA A 403 3.34 -1.20 3.97
N LEU A 404 3.03 -2.34 4.58
CA LEU A 404 2.22 -3.41 4.00
C LEU A 404 0.74 -3.05 4.19
N MET A 405 0.02 -2.83 3.10
CA MET A 405 -1.39 -2.43 3.13
C MET A 405 -2.27 -3.65 3.44
N LEU A 406 -3.10 -3.60 4.49
CA LEU A 406 -3.89 -4.75 4.96
C LEU A 406 -5.25 -4.89 4.25
N ASP A 407 -5.76 -3.82 3.66
CA ASP A 407 -7.06 -3.81 2.98
C ASP A 407 -6.95 -3.95 1.47
N ALA A 408 -5.72 -4.07 0.95
CA ALA A 408 -5.44 -4.22 -0.47
C ALA A 408 -5.22 -5.69 -0.87
N GLU A 409 -5.60 -6.01 -2.11
CA GLU A 409 -5.33 -7.31 -2.73
C GLU A 409 -3.85 -7.48 -3.07
N GLU A 410 -3.38 -8.72 -3.05
CA GLU A 410 -2.01 -9.09 -3.37
C GLU A 410 -1.63 -8.78 -4.82
N ASP A 411 -0.48 -8.13 -5.00
CA ASP A 411 0.02 -7.64 -6.29
C ASP A 411 1.43 -8.14 -6.64
N ARG A 412 2.07 -8.88 -5.71
CA ARG A 412 3.46 -9.33 -5.86
C ARG A 412 3.72 -10.68 -5.21
N ASN A 413 4.92 -11.23 -5.47
CA ASN A 413 5.40 -12.51 -4.93
C ASN A 413 6.72 -12.37 -4.17
N ARG A 414 6.98 -11.17 -3.63
CA ARG A 414 8.17 -10.92 -2.85
C ARG A 414 7.88 -9.87 -1.79
N LEU A 415 8.34 -10.12 -0.58
CA LEU A 415 8.38 -9.11 0.48
C LEU A 415 9.75 -8.44 0.43
N THR A 416 9.80 -7.12 0.25
CA THR A 416 11.05 -6.36 0.25
C THR A 416 10.88 -5.13 1.12
N ILE A 417 11.51 -5.14 2.29
CA ILE A 417 11.43 -4.02 3.22
C ILE A 417 12.53 -3.03 2.84
N ALA A 418 12.14 -1.84 2.37
CA ALA A 418 13.12 -0.83 2.00
C ALA A 418 13.82 -0.27 3.24
N VAL A 419 15.07 0.14 3.09
CA VAL A 419 15.78 0.90 4.12
C VAL A 419 15.04 2.24 4.30
N PRO A 420 14.67 2.61 5.55
CA PRO A 420 14.01 3.88 5.82
C PRO A 420 14.83 5.07 5.33
N ARG A 421 14.18 6.05 4.70
CA ARG A 421 14.81 7.34 4.39
C ARG A 421 14.40 8.35 5.46
N LEU A 422 15.39 8.97 6.10
CA LEU A 422 15.13 9.95 7.14
C LEU A 422 14.34 11.13 6.57
N GLY A 423 13.32 11.56 7.31
CA GLY A 423 12.64 12.82 7.04
C GLY A 423 13.58 13.98 7.33
N PRO A 424 13.35 15.16 6.73
CA PRO A 424 14.19 16.30 7.00
C PRO A 424 14.17 16.66 8.48
N LEU A 425 15.34 16.98 9.03
CA LEU A 425 15.44 17.55 10.37
C LEU A 425 14.87 18.97 10.34
N VAL A 426 13.73 19.18 11.01
CA VAL A 426 13.09 20.49 11.11
C VAL A 426 13.60 21.22 12.35
N ILE A 427 14.15 22.42 12.17
CA ILE A 427 14.74 23.23 13.24
C ILE A 427 14.08 24.61 13.27
N GLY A 428 13.49 24.98 14.40
CA GLY A 428 12.99 26.34 14.62
C GLY A 428 14.12 27.30 15.02
N ILE A 429 14.15 28.51 14.46
CA ILE A 429 15.08 29.58 14.88
C ILE A 429 14.30 30.65 15.62
N VAL A 430 14.60 30.83 16.90
CA VAL A 430 13.82 31.66 17.84
C VAL A 430 14.67 32.79 18.41
N GLY A 431 14.09 33.98 18.61
CA GLY A 431 14.80 35.16 19.10
C GLY A 431 14.04 36.47 18.82
N GLU A 432 14.46 37.56 19.47
CA GLU A 432 13.85 38.89 19.30
C GLU A 432 13.93 39.41 17.86
N SER A 433 13.01 40.30 17.48
CA SER A 433 13.06 40.95 16.16
C SER A 433 14.35 41.75 16.05
N GLY A 434 15.03 41.66 14.90
CA GLY A 434 16.35 42.29 14.72
C GLY A 434 17.53 41.55 15.40
N GLY A 435 17.30 40.47 16.17
CA GLY A 435 18.36 39.74 16.88
C GLY A 435 19.33 38.92 16.02
N GLY A 436 19.19 38.94 14.69
CA GLY A 436 20.10 38.26 13.75
C GLY A 436 19.66 36.86 13.28
N LYS A 437 18.40 36.46 13.51
CA LYS A 437 17.88 35.12 13.12
C LYS A 437 18.10 34.79 11.64
N THR A 438 17.74 35.70 10.74
CA THR A 438 17.92 35.49 9.29
C THR A 438 19.40 35.34 8.94
N THR A 439 20.28 36.12 9.57
CA THR A 439 21.74 36.02 9.38
C THR A 439 22.26 34.64 9.82
N VAL A 440 21.77 34.11 10.96
CA VAL A 440 22.08 32.74 11.40
C VAL A 440 21.59 31.71 10.38
N ILE A 441 20.36 31.84 9.88
CA ILE A 441 19.80 30.91 8.87
C ILE A 441 20.66 30.90 7.61
N VAL A 442 21.02 32.08 7.09
CA VAL A 442 21.84 32.21 5.87
C VAL A 442 23.21 31.56 6.06
N ASP A 443 23.88 31.82 7.19
CA ASP A 443 25.22 31.24 7.41
C ASP A 443 25.16 29.72 7.65
N LEU A 444 24.12 29.23 8.34
CA LEU A 444 23.90 27.78 8.49
C LEU A 444 23.64 27.09 7.15
N ILE A 445 22.81 27.67 6.28
CA ILE A 445 22.54 27.10 4.94
C ILE A 445 23.82 27.02 4.12
N ARG A 446 24.63 28.09 4.12
CA ARG A 446 25.89 28.13 3.37
C ARG A 446 26.86 27.04 3.84
N ARG A 447 27.09 26.94 5.15
CA ARG A 447 28.02 25.95 5.72
C ARG A 447 27.53 24.51 5.55
N LEU A 448 26.22 24.27 5.70
CA LEU A 448 25.64 22.95 5.43
C LEU A 448 25.79 22.57 3.95
N ALA A 449 25.63 23.53 3.02
CA ALA A 449 25.86 23.29 1.60
C ALA A 449 27.33 22.95 1.30
N GLU A 450 28.30 23.60 1.97
CA GLU A 450 29.74 23.26 1.89
C GLU A 450 30.00 21.81 2.35
N ASP A 451 29.23 21.31 3.33
CA ASP A 451 29.27 19.91 3.81
C ASP A 451 28.40 18.94 2.97
N GLY A 452 27.84 19.40 1.84
CA GLY A 452 26.99 18.61 0.95
C GLY A 452 25.56 18.36 1.45
N ILE A 453 25.12 19.09 2.48
CA ILE A 453 23.80 18.95 3.11
C ILE A 453 22.85 20.01 2.53
N ARG A 454 21.79 19.57 1.85
CA ARG A 454 20.74 20.45 1.32
C ARG A 454 19.78 20.90 2.44
N ALA A 455 19.65 22.21 2.59
CA ALA A 455 18.73 22.84 3.54
C ALA A 455 17.65 23.64 2.81
N ALA A 456 16.44 23.65 3.37
CA ALA A 456 15.38 24.60 3.01
C ALA A 456 15.15 25.60 4.16
N ALA A 457 14.60 26.77 3.86
CA ALA A 457 14.20 27.76 4.85
C ALA A 457 12.75 28.19 4.65
N VAL A 458 12.01 28.30 5.75
CA VAL A 458 10.63 28.77 5.80
C VAL A 458 10.60 30.02 6.68
N LYS A 459 10.21 31.15 6.10
CA LYS A 459 9.96 32.39 6.85
C LYS A 459 8.47 32.48 7.18
N HIS A 460 8.13 32.28 8.44
CA HIS A 460 6.74 32.46 8.88
C HIS A 460 6.46 33.96 9.14
N ALA A 461 5.59 34.57 8.32
CA ALA A 461 5.24 35.98 8.45
C ALA A 461 3.87 36.15 9.12
N ALA A 462 3.87 36.39 10.44
CA ALA A 462 2.64 36.55 11.24
C ALA A 462 1.76 37.75 10.83
N HIS A 463 2.32 38.73 10.11
CA HIS A 463 1.62 39.92 9.63
C HIS A 463 1.47 39.96 8.09
N GLY A 464 1.59 38.80 7.42
CA GLY A 464 1.58 38.71 5.96
C GLY A 464 2.91 39.11 5.31
N PHE A 465 3.03 38.89 4.00
CA PHE A 465 4.18 39.29 3.18
C PHE A 465 3.72 39.65 1.76
N ALA A 466 4.42 40.58 1.10
CA ALA A 466 4.13 40.97 -0.28
C ALA A 466 5.22 40.43 -1.22
N LEU A 467 4.97 39.29 -1.86
CA LEU A 467 5.76 38.77 -2.99
C LEU A 467 5.03 38.91 -4.33
N ASP A 468 3.71 39.09 -4.29
CA ASP A 468 2.78 39.19 -5.42
C ASP A 468 1.90 40.42 -5.17
N THR A 469 2.09 41.48 -5.95
CA THR A 469 1.50 42.80 -5.68
C THR A 469 0.05 42.89 -6.17
N ALA A 470 -0.77 43.67 -5.47
CA ALA A 470 -2.15 43.89 -5.85
C ALA A 470 -2.23 44.47 -7.28
N GLY A 471 -2.90 43.74 -8.19
CA GLY A 471 -3.05 44.12 -9.59
C GLY A 471 -2.17 43.36 -10.59
N SER A 472 -1.19 42.57 -10.14
CA SER A 472 -0.46 41.65 -11.01
C SER A 472 -1.40 40.57 -11.58
N ASP A 473 -1.03 39.95 -12.71
CA ASP A 473 -1.83 38.88 -13.30
C ASP A 473 -1.96 37.67 -12.37
N SER A 474 -0.90 37.31 -11.65
CA SER A 474 -0.91 36.25 -10.63
C SER A 474 -1.82 36.59 -9.43
N ALA A 475 -1.84 37.85 -8.97
CA ALA A 475 -2.73 38.28 -7.90
C ALA A 475 -4.19 38.29 -8.35
N ARG A 476 -4.46 38.65 -9.61
CA ARG A 476 -5.80 38.59 -10.22
C ARG A 476 -6.30 37.15 -10.36
N MET A 477 -5.43 36.23 -10.80
CA MET A 477 -5.75 34.79 -10.84
C MET A 477 -6.11 34.25 -9.46
N ALA A 478 -5.34 34.61 -8.42
CA ALA A 478 -5.65 34.20 -7.06
C ALA A 478 -6.95 34.83 -6.53
N GLY A 479 -7.17 36.13 -6.81
CA GLY A 479 -8.40 36.84 -6.44
C GLY A 479 -9.65 36.30 -7.15
N ALA A 480 -9.49 35.69 -8.31
CA ALA A 480 -10.56 34.98 -9.03
C ALA A 480 -10.88 33.59 -8.44
N GLY A 481 -10.19 33.18 -7.37
CA GLY A 481 -10.47 31.93 -6.64
C GLY A 481 -9.57 30.76 -7.02
N ALA A 482 -8.45 30.98 -7.72
CA ALA A 482 -7.48 29.92 -7.96
C ALA A 482 -6.90 29.39 -6.63
N ALA A 483 -7.07 28.09 -6.37
CA ALA A 483 -6.56 27.43 -5.17
C ALA A 483 -5.01 27.44 -5.12
N VAL A 484 -4.39 27.37 -6.30
CA VAL A 484 -2.95 27.45 -6.51
C VAL A 484 -2.67 28.34 -7.72
N VAL A 485 -1.70 29.25 -7.59
CA VAL A 485 -1.16 30.04 -8.70
C VAL A 485 0.33 29.77 -8.81
N VAL A 486 0.78 29.37 -9.98
CA VAL A 486 2.19 29.11 -10.29
C VAL A 486 2.68 30.21 -11.23
N VAL A 487 3.80 30.84 -10.88
CA VAL A 487 4.52 31.79 -11.75
C VAL A 487 5.88 31.18 -12.07
N GLY A 488 6.12 30.88 -13.34
CA GLY A 488 7.38 30.29 -13.81
C GLY A 488 8.19 31.30 -14.61
N GLY A 489 9.45 31.49 -14.23
CA GLY A 489 10.47 32.23 -14.99
C GLY A 489 11.62 31.30 -15.43
N PRO A 490 12.58 31.79 -16.23
CA PRO A 490 13.69 30.97 -16.75
C PRO A 490 14.63 30.39 -15.68
N ALA A 491 14.68 30.99 -14.48
CA ALA A 491 15.58 30.59 -13.39
C ALA A 491 14.88 30.44 -12.04
N GLU A 492 13.60 30.76 -11.95
CA GLU A 492 12.85 30.76 -10.69
C GLU A 492 11.40 30.34 -10.90
N THR A 493 10.81 29.72 -9.88
CA THR A 493 9.39 29.39 -9.86
C THR A 493 8.81 29.83 -8.53
N PHE A 494 7.73 30.60 -8.59
CA PHE A 494 6.97 31.05 -7.44
C PHE A 494 5.63 30.29 -7.38
N LEU A 495 5.33 29.73 -6.21
CA LEU A 495 4.10 29.01 -5.94
C LEU A 495 3.31 29.74 -4.86
N ARG A 496 2.13 30.26 -5.22
CA ARG A 496 1.17 30.82 -4.28
C ARG A 496 0.07 29.79 -4.01
N ILE A 497 -0.11 29.44 -2.74
CA ILE A 497 -1.16 28.53 -2.29
C ILE A 497 -2.08 29.28 -1.33
N ALA A 498 -3.39 29.27 -1.61
CA ALA A 498 -4.39 29.81 -0.71
C ALA A 498 -4.78 28.72 0.32
N ALA A 499 -4.25 28.81 1.54
CA ALA A 499 -4.58 27.88 2.63
C ALA A 499 -4.70 28.62 3.97
N PRO A 500 -5.57 28.17 4.90
CA PRO A 500 -5.58 28.66 6.28
C PRO A 500 -4.21 28.44 6.92
N ALA A 501 -3.67 29.46 7.59
CA ALA A 501 -2.30 29.48 8.12
C ALA A 501 -2.13 28.74 9.46
N ASP A 502 -2.98 27.76 9.75
CA ASP A 502 -3.18 27.21 11.09
C ASP A 502 -2.23 26.07 11.47
N HIS A 503 -1.40 25.55 10.56
CA HIS A 503 -0.45 24.47 10.90
C HIS A 503 0.92 24.57 10.18
N PRO A 504 2.01 24.92 10.88
CA PRO A 504 3.35 25.07 10.29
C PRO A 504 3.94 23.78 9.71
N ASP A 505 3.54 22.60 10.20
CA ASP A 505 3.89 21.33 9.57
C ASP A 505 3.41 21.22 8.11
N ARG A 506 2.33 21.91 7.71
CA ARG A 506 1.92 21.97 6.30
C ARG A 506 2.95 22.67 5.43
N LEU A 507 3.58 23.74 5.93
CA LEU A 507 4.64 24.46 5.20
C LEU A 507 5.88 23.59 5.02
N VAL A 508 6.22 22.77 6.03
CA VAL A 508 7.29 21.77 5.93
C VAL A 508 6.97 20.72 4.87
N LEU A 509 5.75 20.19 4.87
CA LEU A 509 5.31 19.21 3.89
C LEU A 509 5.37 19.76 2.46
N LEU A 510 4.93 21.00 2.26
CA LEU A 510 5.01 21.69 0.96
C LEU A 510 6.45 21.94 0.51
N ALA A 511 7.33 22.39 1.41
CA ALA A 511 8.75 22.56 1.12
C ALA A 511 9.42 21.24 0.74
N GLY A 512 9.07 20.15 1.45
CA GLY A 512 9.48 18.78 1.13
C GLY A 512 9.05 18.35 -0.28
N ALA A 513 7.75 18.44 -0.56
CA ALA A 513 7.18 18.05 -1.85
C ALA A 513 7.76 18.86 -3.02
N ALA A 514 7.90 20.18 -2.85
CA ALA A 514 8.49 21.05 -3.86
C ALA A 514 9.96 20.66 -4.15
N ALA A 515 10.75 20.36 -3.12
CA ALA A 515 12.14 19.97 -3.31
C ALA A 515 12.31 18.58 -3.91
N GLU A 516 11.42 17.63 -3.62
CA GLU A 516 11.40 16.30 -4.28
C GLU A 516 11.09 16.42 -5.78
N GLN A 517 10.16 17.29 -6.17
CA GLN A 517 9.83 17.51 -7.59
C GLN A 517 10.95 18.22 -8.38
N MET A 518 11.85 18.93 -7.69
CA MET A 518 12.90 19.76 -8.29
C MET A 518 14.32 19.16 -8.24
N GLY A 519 14.53 17.94 -7.73
CA GLY A 519 15.87 17.34 -7.74
C GLY A 519 15.94 15.85 -7.42
N GLU A 520 17.09 15.22 -7.71
CA GLU A 520 17.31 13.77 -7.56
C GLU A 520 17.57 13.31 -6.11
N ALA A 521 17.85 14.23 -5.17
CA ALA A 521 18.20 13.93 -3.77
C ALA A 521 17.27 14.60 -2.74
N PRO A 522 16.83 13.87 -1.68
CA PRO A 522 15.88 14.37 -0.67
C PRO A 522 16.48 15.49 0.20
N LEU A 523 15.62 16.40 0.69
CA LEU A 523 16.01 17.43 1.67
C LEU A 523 16.42 16.80 2.99
N ALA A 524 17.55 17.25 3.54
CA ALA A 524 18.08 16.76 4.81
C ALA A 524 17.65 17.61 6.02
N VAL A 525 17.46 18.93 5.82
CA VAL A 525 17.16 19.90 6.89
C VAL A 525 16.17 20.95 6.41
N VAL A 526 15.24 21.37 7.28
CA VAL A 526 14.34 22.51 7.06
C VAL A 526 14.45 23.46 8.25
N PHE A 527 14.87 24.70 8.00
CA PHE A 527 14.85 25.78 8.99
C PHE A 527 13.54 26.53 8.96
N ILE A 528 12.96 26.85 10.12
CA ILE A 528 11.75 27.67 10.22
C ILE A 528 12.03 28.86 11.12
N GLU A 529 11.98 30.08 10.55
CA GLU A 529 12.20 31.31 11.31
C GLU A 529 10.97 31.68 12.15
N GLY A 530 11.18 32.07 13.42
CA GLY A 530 10.13 32.58 14.31
C GLY A 530 9.20 31.49 14.86
N PHE A 531 9.60 30.23 14.76
CA PHE A 531 8.78 29.07 15.05
C PHE A 531 9.14 28.43 16.39
N LEU A 532 8.15 28.28 17.26
CA LEU A 532 8.25 27.57 18.51
C LEU A 532 7.29 26.37 18.48
N HIS A 533 7.82 25.15 18.56
CA HIS A 533 7.04 23.92 18.48
C HIS A 533 7.26 23.07 19.73
N PRO A 534 6.21 22.42 20.27
CA PRO A 534 6.35 21.59 21.47
C PRO A 534 7.26 20.36 21.27
N THR A 535 7.49 19.91 20.03
CA THR A 535 8.18 18.64 19.75
C THR A 535 9.35 18.73 18.77
N ARG A 536 9.62 19.90 18.15
CA ARG A 536 10.75 20.07 17.21
C ARG A 536 11.90 20.79 17.92
N PRO A 537 13.17 20.47 17.61
CA PRO A 537 14.30 21.17 18.20
C PRO A 537 14.34 22.63 17.74
N VAL A 538 14.86 23.50 18.62
CA VAL A 538 15.04 24.93 18.35
C VAL A 538 16.49 25.36 18.53
N ILE A 539 16.94 26.35 17.76
CA ILE A 539 18.15 27.12 18.02
C ILE A 539 17.71 28.49 18.55
N GLN A 540 18.18 28.82 19.75
CA GLN A 540 17.88 30.09 20.40
C GLN A 540 18.93 31.13 19.99
N VAL A 541 18.50 32.31 19.55
CA VAL A 541 19.37 33.44 19.19
C VAL A 541 19.06 34.61 20.11
N GLY A 542 20.03 34.99 20.95
CA GLY A 542 19.86 36.01 21.98
C GLY A 542 19.08 35.51 23.21
N PRO A 543 18.69 36.42 24.14
CA PRO A 543 18.02 36.05 25.38
C PRO A 543 16.67 35.37 25.14
N GLN A 544 16.31 34.42 26.01
CA GLN A 544 15.06 33.68 25.93
C GLN A 544 13.87 34.59 26.24
N LYS A 545 12.85 34.60 25.37
CA LYS A 545 11.62 35.35 25.62
C LYS A 545 10.84 34.78 26.82
N PRO A 546 10.40 35.61 27.78
CA PRO A 546 9.55 35.17 28.88
C PRO A 546 8.27 34.47 28.36
N GLY A 547 7.94 33.29 28.91
CA GLY A 547 6.72 32.54 28.55
C GLY A 547 6.82 31.60 27.34
N SER A 548 8.01 31.40 26.74
CA SER A 548 8.18 30.46 25.62
C SER A 548 8.22 28.99 26.12
N PRO A 549 7.35 28.08 25.63
CA PRO A 549 7.40 26.65 25.92
C PRO A 549 8.79 26.00 25.76
N ALA A 550 9.07 24.99 26.60
CA ALA A 550 10.33 24.23 26.63
C ALA A 550 10.37 23.11 25.57
N GLY A 551 10.79 23.43 24.34
CA GLY A 551 11.25 22.43 23.36
C GLY A 551 12.74 22.08 23.55
N GLU A 552 13.22 21.02 22.89
CA GLU A 552 14.67 20.68 22.89
C GLU A 552 15.48 21.84 22.30
N VAL A 553 16.31 22.52 23.10
CA VAL A 553 17.23 23.55 22.62
C VAL A 553 18.48 22.85 22.08
N LEU A 554 18.63 22.84 20.76
CA LEU A 554 19.79 22.25 20.09
C LEU A 554 21.06 23.05 20.38
N ALA A 555 20.95 24.39 20.42
CA ALA A 555 22.03 25.31 20.74
C ALA A 555 21.49 26.71 21.09
N THR A 556 22.32 27.47 21.80
CA THR A 556 22.09 28.91 22.08
C THR A 556 23.21 29.73 21.45
N LEU A 557 22.83 30.69 20.61
CA LEU A 557 23.71 31.63 19.94
C LEU A 557 23.54 33.03 20.54
N PRO A 558 24.61 33.84 20.66
CA PRO A 558 24.49 35.23 21.08
C PRO A 558 23.70 36.05 20.05
N ALA A 559 23.07 37.14 20.51
CA ALA A 559 22.47 38.10 19.59
C ALA A 559 23.56 38.72 18.70
N LEU A 560 23.28 38.89 17.41
CA LEU A 560 24.26 39.38 16.42
C LEU A 560 24.42 40.90 16.42
N THR A 561 23.86 41.59 17.41
CA THR A 561 23.97 43.03 17.60
C THR A 561 25.31 43.37 18.29
N GLY A 562 26.41 43.22 17.56
CA GLY A 562 27.68 43.92 17.87
C GLY A 562 28.75 43.21 18.73
N GLY A 563 28.86 41.87 18.73
CA GLY A 563 29.87 41.13 19.52
C GLY A 563 30.79 40.19 18.72
N SER A 564 32.01 39.99 19.23
CA SER A 564 33.15 39.17 18.74
C SER A 564 32.82 38.00 17.77
N GLY A 565 33.29 38.11 16.53
CA GLY A 565 33.09 37.11 15.48
C GLY A 565 33.63 35.71 15.80
N ALA A 566 34.69 35.60 16.62
CA ALA A 566 35.30 34.30 16.94
C ALA A 566 34.42 33.39 17.81
N ALA A 567 33.67 33.98 18.75
CA ALA A 567 32.75 33.24 19.62
C ALA A 567 31.53 32.72 18.83
N LEU A 568 31.01 33.55 17.91
CA LEU A 568 29.96 33.18 16.99
C LEU A 568 30.40 32.06 16.03
N GLU A 569 31.61 32.17 15.45
CA GLU A 569 32.21 31.19 14.55
C GLU A 569 32.33 29.80 15.21
N ALA A 570 32.77 29.77 16.48
CA ALA A 570 32.88 28.55 17.26
C ALA A 570 31.49 27.94 17.55
N ALA A 571 30.51 28.77 17.92
CA ALA A 571 29.16 28.32 18.20
C ALA A 571 28.46 27.76 16.95
N LEU A 572 28.60 28.43 15.80
CA LEU A 572 28.04 27.99 14.53
C LEU A 572 28.66 26.66 14.05
N ARG A 573 29.97 26.47 14.21
CA ARG A 573 30.62 25.17 13.94
C ARG A 573 30.04 24.04 14.79
N GLY A 574 29.85 24.28 16.08
CA GLY A 574 29.22 23.30 16.97
C GLY A 574 27.79 22.93 16.54
N VAL A 575 27.01 23.92 16.08
CA VAL A 575 25.66 23.69 15.54
C VAL A 575 25.70 22.84 14.27
N VAL A 576 26.56 23.16 13.31
CA VAL A 576 26.69 22.41 12.05
C VAL A 576 27.11 20.96 12.31
N GLU A 577 28.03 20.73 13.25
CA GLU A 577 28.45 19.39 13.65
C GLU A 577 27.29 18.60 14.28
N ALA A 578 26.52 19.22 15.18
CA ALA A 578 25.34 18.60 15.80
C ALA A 578 24.26 18.24 14.77
N ILE A 579 23.98 19.12 13.80
CA ILE A 579 23.03 18.88 12.71
C ILE A 579 23.53 17.72 11.82
N SER A 580 24.80 17.77 11.41
CA SER A 580 25.41 16.76 10.54
C SER A 580 25.36 15.35 11.14
N LEU A 581 25.66 15.22 12.43
CA LEU A 581 25.59 13.95 13.15
C LEU A 581 24.16 13.36 13.15
N ARG A 582 23.15 14.23 13.33
CA ARG A 582 21.75 13.82 13.41
C ARG A 582 21.16 13.46 12.04
N VAL A 583 21.56 14.19 11.00
CA VAL A 583 21.24 13.88 9.59
C VAL A 583 21.86 12.56 9.15
N ARG A 584 23.10 12.26 9.58
CA ARG A 584 23.82 11.03 9.21
C ARG A 584 23.44 9.80 10.05
N GLY A 585 22.63 9.95 11.11
CA GLY A 585 22.11 8.83 11.90
C GLY A 585 23.13 8.12 12.80
N LEU A 586 24.22 8.78 13.22
CA LEU A 586 25.28 8.16 14.03
C LEU A 586 24.90 8.01 15.53
N PRO A 587 25.13 6.84 16.17
CA PRO A 587 24.80 6.61 17.58
C PRO A 587 25.58 7.52 18.57
N ALA A 588 24.94 7.88 19.69
CA ALA A 588 25.50 8.73 20.76
C ALA A 588 26.89 8.31 21.27
N ALA A 589 27.20 7.01 21.28
CA ALA A 589 28.49 6.50 21.75
C ALA A 589 29.67 6.81 20.81
N GLN A 590 29.42 6.98 19.51
CA GLN A 590 30.47 7.41 18.55
C GLN A 590 30.66 8.92 18.54
N GLN A 591 29.66 9.68 19.02
CA GLN A 591 29.72 11.14 19.14
C GLN A 591 30.83 11.59 20.11
N THR A 592 31.09 10.84 21.18
CA THR A 592 32.18 11.15 22.13
C THR A 592 33.57 10.77 21.58
N HIS A 593 33.63 9.77 20.68
CA HIS A 593 34.88 9.22 20.17
C HIS A 593 35.41 9.97 18.94
N GLU A 594 34.52 10.48 18.07
CA GLU A 594 34.89 11.37 16.95
C GLU A 594 35.14 12.80 17.43
N ALA A 595 34.35 13.34 18.36
CA ALA A 595 34.61 14.65 18.96
C ALA A 595 35.96 14.71 19.69
N ARG A 596 36.44 13.58 20.24
CA ARG A 596 37.80 13.46 20.81
C ARG A 596 38.90 13.36 19.75
N ARG A 597 38.62 12.81 18.56
CA ARG A 597 39.60 12.71 17.46
C ARG A 597 39.79 14.02 16.69
N ARG A 598 38.83 14.96 16.76
CA ARG A 598 38.87 16.24 16.03
C ARG A 598 39.36 17.44 16.85
N ARG A 599 39.76 17.27 18.11
CA ARG A 599 40.48 18.34 18.85
C ARG A 599 41.88 18.53 18.26
N PRO A 600 42.33 19.76 17.95
CA PRO A 600 43.71 19.99 17.52
C PRO A 600 44.69 19.59 18.65
N ALA A 601 45.76 18.89 18.29
CA ALA A 601 46.89 18.60 19.16
C ALA A 601 47.67 19.89 19.46
N ALA A 602 47.19 20.69 20.41
CA ALA A 602 47.89 21.89 20.87
C ALA A 602 47.60 22.15 22.35
N ALA A 603 47.98 21.21 23.22
CA ALA A 603 48.11 21.45 24.67
C ALA A 603 48.82 20.27 25.38
N GLN A 604 50.01 19.87 24.90
CA GLN A 604 50.93 19.01 25.68
C GLN A 604 52.37 19.41 25.37
N GLN A 605 52.74 20.65 25.72
CA GLN A 605 54.13 21.10 25.82
C GLN A 605 54.14 22.45 26.55
N SER A 606 53.97 22.41 27.87
CA SER A 606 54.46 23.44 28.80
C SER A 606 54.02 23.02 30.21
N THR A 607 54.88 22.26 30.89
CA THR A 607 54.96 22.15 32.36
C THR A 607 56.01 21.10 32.72
N ALA A 608 57.29 21.41 32.48
CA ALA A 608 58.42 20.74 33.14
C ALA A 608 59.71 21.54 32.91
N ALA A 609 59.94 22.59 33.71
CA ALA A 609 61.27 23.06 34.12
C ALA A 609 61.15 24.30 35.02
N ALA A 610 61.00 24.06 36.32
CA ALA A 610 61.40 25.01 37.35
C ALA A 610 61.92 24.19 38.53
N ARG A 611 63.24 23.96 38.57
CA ARG A 611 63.96 23.57 39.79
C ARG A 611 64.52 24.87 40.41
N PRO A 612 64.39 25.07 41.73
CA PRO A 612 65.11 26.13 42.44
C PRO A 612 66.56 25.69 42.74
N PRO A 613 67.47 26.63 43.07
CA PRO A 613 68.87 26.33 43.35
C PRO A 613 69.12 25.91 44.82
N ASP A 614 70.21 25.15 44.96
CA ASP A 614 71.14 24.94 46.08
C ASP A 614 70.61 24.60 47.49
N ASP A 615 70.81 23.35 47.93
CA ASP A 615 71.93 22.91 48.80
C ASP A 615 71.94 21.36 48.95
#